data_AF-A0A7S3QQX2-F1
#
_entry.id   AF-A0A7S3QQX2-F1
#
_cell.length_a   1.000
_cell.length_b   1.000
_cell.length_c   1.000
_cell.angle_alpha   90.00
_cell.angle_beta   90.00
_cell.angle_gamma   90.00
#
_symmetry.space_group_name_H-M   'P 1'
#
loop_
_entity.id
_entity.type
_entity.pdbx_description
1 polymer ?
#
loop_
_entity_poly.entity_id
_entity_poly.type
_entity_poly.pdbx_seq_one_letter_code
_entity_poly.pdbx_strand_id
1 'polypeptide(L)'
;MHGKRDIFLLQADHYMWACILSAAVTAIYWRDSPVGVMSLCALCGGDGLAVFGGLLGRRLGPLGAATLPWNHKKTWAGSLACLLGSFCTSVPLMTLFINHGFFHLEAHELIRGCAICSAVGMLVESLPIIEYDNLTVPVAVAISSQQVMSHAVFN
;
A
#
# COMPACT_ATOMS: atom_id res chain seq x y z
N MET A 1 -3.21 22.67 -26.98
CA MET A 1 -2.86 21.24 -27.07
C MET A 1 -1.57 20.85 -26.33
N HIS A 2 -0.75 21.78 -25.83
CA HIS A 2 0.44 21.45 -25.02
C HIS A 2 0.09 20.97 -23.60
N GLY A 3 -0.73 21.71 -22.84
CA GLY A 3 -1.05 21.33 -21.45
C GLY A 3 -1.77 19.97 -21.24
N LYS A 4 -2.49 19.43 -22.24
CA LYS A 4 -3.06 18.07 -22.15
C LYS A 4 -1.99 16.98 -22.30
N ARG A 5 -0.92 17.25 -23.06
CA ARG A 5 0.21 16.31 -23.21
C ARG A 5 1.06 16.29 -21.94
N ASP A 6 1.26 17.46 -21.34
CA ASP A 6 2.05 17.57 -20.09
C ASP A 6 1.37 16.85 -18.92
N ILE A 7 0.04 16.94 -18.79
CA ILE A 7 -0.74 16.17 -17.79
C ILE A 7 -0.66 14.67 -18.06
N PHE A 8 -0.72 14.26 -19.33
CA PHE A 8 -0.67 12.84 -19.69
C PHE A 8 0.73 12.23 -19.44
N LEU A 9 1.79 12.99 -19.73
CA LEU A 9 3.17 12.59 -19.48
C LEU A 9 3.45 12.49 -17.98
N LEU A 10 3.03 13.48 -17.19
CA LEU A 10 3.13 13.42 -15.74
C LEU A 10 2.40 12.19 -15.20
N GLN A 11 1.17 11.94 -15.65
CA GLN A 11 0.41 10.79 -15.18
C GLN A 11 1.04 9.45 -15.62
N ALA A 12 1.62 9.38 -16.81
CA ALA A 12 2.38 8.22 -17.28
C ALA A 12 3.65 7.97 -16.44
N ASP A 13 4.37 9.02 -16.04
CA ASP A 13 5.56 8.91 -15.19
C ASP A 13 5.22 8.32 -13.82
N HIS A 14 4.12 8.74 -13.20
CA HIS A 14 3.69 8.20 -11.89
C HIS A 14 3.36 6.70 -11.93
N TYR A 15 2.70 6.22 -13.00
CA TYR A 15 2.42 4.78 -13.16
C TYR A 15 3.68 3.99 -13.51
N MET A 16 4.59 4.59 -14.27
CA MET A 16 5.87 3.97 -14.61
C MET A 16 6.70 3.68 -13.36
N TRP A 17 6.79 4.64 -12.43
CA TRP A 17 7.49 4.42 -11.15
C TRP A 17 6.84 3.30 -10.32
N ALA A 18 5.52 3.24 -10.25
CA ALA A 18 4.81 2.16 -9.57
C ALA A 18 5.12 0.79 -10.19
N CYS A 19 5.14 0.68 -11.51
CA CYS A 19 5.53 -0.54 -12.23
C CYS A 19 6.98 -0.95 -11.95
N ILE A 20 7.91 0.00 -12.02
CA ILE A 20 9.33 -0.25 -11.75
C ILE A 20 9.54 -0.74 -10.32
N LEU A 21 8.91 -0.08 -9.34
CA LEU A 21 9.01 -0.48 -7.94
C LEU A 21 8.37 -1.83 -7.68
N SER A 22 7.18 -2.08 -8.23
CA SER A 22 6.53 -3.39 -8.12
C SER A 22 7.43 -4.48 -8.68
N ALA A 23 8.03 -4.25 -9.85
CA ALA A 23 8.97 -5.20 -10.47
C ALA A 23 10.24 -5.37 -9.64
N ALA A 24 10.82 -4.30 -9.09
CA ALA A 24 12.03 -4.34 -8.28
C ALA A 24 11.80 -5.06 -6.94
N VAL A 25 10.74 -4.70 -6.22
CA VAL A 25 10.33 -5.33 -4.96
C VAL A 25 10.05 -6.82 -5.18
N THR A 26 9.33 -7.14 -6.26
CA THR A 26 9.11 -8.53 -6.67
C THR A 26 10.46 -9.20 -6.90
N ALA A 27 11.34 -8.67 -7.75
CA ALA A 27 12.62 -9.30 -8.10
C ALA A 27 13.56 -9.49 -6.89
N ILE A 28 13.58 -8.56 -5.93
CA ILE A 28 14.48 -8.58 -4.77
C ILE A 28 13.95 -9.50 -3.66
N TYR A 29 12.64 -9.48 -3.41
CA TYR A 29 12.02 -10.17 -2.28
C TYR A 29 11.12 -11.35 -2.69
N TRP A 30 11.25 -11.84 -3.93
CA TRP A 30 10.38 -12.90 -4.44
C TRP A 30 10.49 -14.16 -3.61
N ARG A 31 9.40 -14.52 -2.91
CA ARG A 31 9.26 -15.74 -2.09
C ARG A 31 10.18 -15.84 -0.86
N ASP A 32 11.32 -15.17 -0.86
CA ASP A 32 12.30 -15.25 0.22
C ASP A 32 11.93 -14.37 1.43
N SER A 33 10.98 -13.44 1.28
CA SER A 33 10.61 -12.53 2.36
C SER A 33 9.15 -12.06 2.30
N PRO A 34 8.47 -11.92 3.46
CA PRO A 34 7.15 -11.29 3.55
C PRO A 34 7.13 -9.81 3.10
N VAL A 35 8.30 -9.16 3.09
CA VAL A 35 8.47 -7.74 2.75
C VAL A 35 7.94 -7.42 1.35
N GLY A 36 8.24 -8.29 0.38
CA GLY A 36 7.79 -8.11 -1.00
C GLY A 36 6.27 -8.15 -1.12
N VAL A 37 5.65 -9.15 -0.48
CA VAL A 37 4.20 -9.33 -0.47
C VAL A 37 3.50 -8.14 0.18
N MET A 38 3.96 -7.69 1.35
CA MET A 38 3.37 -6.54 2.04
C MET A 38 3.44 -5.26 1.21
N SER A 39 4.60 -4.99 0.61
CA SER A 39 4.82 -3.76 -0.16
C SER A 39 3.98 -3.72 -1.43
N LEU A 40 3.81 -4.87 -2.10
CA LEU A 40 2.93 -5.01 -3.26
C LEU A 40 1.45 -4.88 -2.88
N CYS A 41 1.02 -5.47 -1.78
CA CYS A 41 -0.36 -5.34 -1.29
C CYS A 41 -0.68 -3.90 -0.88
N ALA A 42 0.26 -3.19 -0.26
CA ALA A 42 0.07 -1.78 0.07
C ALA A 42 -0.05 -0.90 -1.17
N LEU A 43 0.82 -1.10 -2.17
CA LEU A 43 0.78 -0.36 -3.43
C LEU A 43 -0.48 -0.68 -4.23
N CYS A 44 -0.72 -1.95 -4.54
CA CYS A 44 -1.81 -2.34 -5.44
C CYS A 44 -3.15 -2.40 -4.73
N GLY A 45 -3.19 -3.01 -3.55
CA GLY A 45 -4.42 -3.18 -2.76
C GLY A 45 -4.81 -1.91 -2.03
N GLY A 46 -3.85 -1.23 -1.39
CA GLY A 46 -4.08 0.02 -0.68
C GLY A 46 -4.54 1.15 -1.60
N ASP A 47 -3.78 1.48 -2.64
CA ASP A 47 -4.14 2.61 -3.52
C ASP A 47 -5.42 2.35 -4.32
N GLY A 48 -5.59 1.12 -4.82
CA GLY A 48 -6.79 0.73 -5.55
C GLY A 48 -8.06 0.91 -4.72
N LEU A 49 -8.03 0.48 -3.46
CA LEU A 49 -9.16 0.63 -2.54
C LEU A 49 -9.29 2.04 -1.98
N ALA A 50 -8.20 2.80 -1.83
CA ALA A 50 -8.23 4.20 -1.42
C ALA A 50 -9.02 5.07 -2.40
N VAL A 51 -8.78 4.90 -3.70
CA VAL A 51 -9.50 5.62 -4.76
C VAL A 51 -10.98 5.25 -4.74
N PHE A 52 -11.28 3.95 -4.67
CA PHE A 52 -12.66 3.45 -4.61
C PHE A 52 -13.40 3.96 -3.36
N GLY A 53 -12.78 3.87 -2.18
CA GLY A 53 -13.32 4.34 -0.91
C GLY A 53 -13.51 5.85 -0.88
N GLY A 54 -12.60 6.61 -1.47
CA GLY A 54 -12.74 8.06 -1.63
C GLY A 54 -13.92 8.44 -2.54
N LEU A 55 -14.13 7.70 -3.64
CA LEU A 55 -15.28 7.88 -4.53
C LEU A 55 -16.60 7.54 -3.84
N LEU A 56 -16.66 6.42 -3.11
CA LEU A 56 -17.83 6.02 -2.33
C LEU A 56 -18.13 7.02 -1.21
N GLY A 57 -17.12 7.45 -0.46
CA GLY A 57 -17.27 8.45 0.59
C GLY A 57 -17.87 9.75 0.07
N ARG A 58 -17.40 10.24 -1.09
CA ARG A 58 -17.96 11.42 -1.75
C ARG A 58 -19.41 11.23 -2.22
N ARG A 59 -19.81 10.00 -2.56
CA ARG A 59 -21.20 9.67 -2.94
C ARG A 59 -22.14 9.54 -1.75
N LEU A 60 -21.63 9.19 -0.56
CA LEU A 60 -22.42 8.99 0.66
C LEU A 60 -22.72 10.29 1.42
N GLY A 61 -22.23 11.44 0.93
CA GLY A 61 -22.57 12.76 1.46
C GLY A 61 -21.42 13.49 2.16
N PRO A 62 -21.70 14.61 2.86
CA PRO A 62 -20.67 15.53 3.36
C PRO A 62 -19.70 14.88 4.36
N LEU A 63 -20.19 13.95 5.18
CA LEU A 63 -19.37 13.22 6.17
C LEU A 63 -18.35 12.29 5.51
N GLY A 64 -18.71 11.64 4.39
CA GLY A 64 -17.80 10.76 3.64
C GLY A 64 -16.85 11.53 2.71
N ALA A 65 -17.16 12.80 2.42
CA ALA A 65 -16.30 13.73 1.70
C ALA A 65 -15.32 14.48 2.63
N ALA A 66 -15.35 14.22 3.94
CA ALA A 66 -14.45 14.86 4.89
C ALA A 66 -12.99 14.62 4.51
N THR A 67 -12.27 15.71 4.27
CA THR A 67 -10.85 15.69 3.91
C THR A 67 -9.97 15.67 5.16
N LEU A 68 -8.72 15.25 5.01
CA LEU A 68 -7.79 15.23 6.13
C LEU A 68 -7.35 16.68 6.45
N PRO A 69 -7.18 17.04 7.73
CA PRO A 69 -6.77 18.40 8.13
C PRO A 69 -5.43 18.84 7.55
N TRP A 70 -4.53 17.89 7.28
CA TRP A 70 -3.19 18.13 6.74
C TRP A 70 -3.08 17.87 5.23
N ASN A 71 -4.09 17.25 4.60
CA ASN A 71 -4.08 16.96 3.18
C ASN A 71 -5.50 16.98 2.60
N HIS A 72 -5.89 18.15 2.07
CA HIS A 72 -7.22 18.35 1.50
C HIS A 72 -7.50 17.55 0.22
N LYS A 73 -6.48 16.92 -0.39
CA LYS A 73 -6.66 16.07 -1.57
C LYS A 73 -7.11 14.65 -1.21
N LYS A 74 -6.78 14.17 -0.01
CA LYS A 74 -7.15 12.84 0.48
C LYS A 74 -8.36 12.95 1.42
N THR A 75 -9.13 11.87 1.55
CA THR A 75 -10.34 11.81 2.39
C THR A 75 -10.21 10.75 3.47
N TRP A 76 -10.90 10.93 4.60
CA TRP A 76 -10.89 9.95 5.69
C TRP A 76 -11.39 8.58 5.22
N ALA A 77 -12.43 8.57 4.38
CA ALA A 77 -12.95 7.35 3.77
C ALA A 77 -11.92 6.66 2.87
N GLY A 78 -11.13 7.43 2.10
CA GLY A 78 -10.06 6.89 1.27
C GLY A 78 -8.92 6.30 2.10
N SER A 79 -8.48 7.00 3.16
CA SER A 79 -7.43 6.49 4.06
C SER A 79 -7.86 5.21 4.78
N LEU A 80 -9.10 5.16 5.28
CA LEU A 80 -9.62 3.93 5.90
C LEU A 80 -9.68 2.78 4.89
N ALA A 81 -10.08 3.05 3.65
CA ALA A 81 -10.11 2.06 2.58
C ALA A 81 -8.69 1.61 2.17
N CYS A 82 -7.69 2.50 2.21
CA CYS A 82 -6.28 2.14 2.01
C CYS A 82 -5.78 1.17 3.09
N LEU A 83 -6.06 1.47 4.37
CA LEU A 83 -5.68 0.63 5.50
C LEU A 83 -6.33 -0.76 5.41
N LEU A 84 -7.65 -0.79 5.24
CA LEU A 84 -8.39 -2.05 5.14
C LEU A 84 -8.03 -2.81 3.87
N GLY A 85 -7.79 -2.10 2.77
CA GLY A 85 -7.42 -2.70 1.51
C GLY A 85 -6.06 -3.37 1.55
N SER A 86 -5.06 -2.68 2.09
CA SER A 86 -3.72 -3.24 2.31
C SER A 86 -3.80 -4.46 3.21
N PHE A 87 -4.54 -4.39 4.32
CA PHE A 87 -4.66 -5.47 5.30
C PHE A 87 -5.42 -6.69 4.76
N CYS A 88 -6.60 -6.47 4.17
CA CYS A 88 -7.45 -7.54 3.66
C CYS A 88 -6.87 -8.22 2.41
N THR A 89 -6.00 -7.55 1.66
CA THR A 89 -5.28 -8.17 0.55
C THR A 89 -4.02 -8.89 1.01
N SER A 90 -3.31 -8.36 2.01
CA SER A 90 -2.05 -8.95 2.47
C SER A 90 -2.24 -10.23 3.28
N VAL A 91 -3.23 -10.29 4.19
CA VAL A 91 -3.45 -11.47 5.04
C VAL A 91 -3.69 -12.75 4.23
N PRO A 92 -4.62 -12.78 3.24
CA PRO A 92 -4.82 -13.98 2.42
C PRO A 92 -3.60 -14.33 1.59
N LEU A 93 -2.94 -13.34 0.99
CA LEU A 93 -1.79 -13.58 0.12
C LEU A 93 -0.58 -14.12 0.91
N MET A 94 -0.30 -13.57 2.08
CA MET A 94 0.73 -14.11 2.97
C MET A 94 0.38 -15.49 3.48
N THR A 95 -0.89 -15.75 3.82
CA THR A 95 -1.35 -17.09 4.22
C THR A 95 -1.09 -18.11 3.12
N LEU A 96 -1.32 -17.75 1.85
CA LEU A 96 -0.99 -18.62 0.72
C LEU A 96 0.51 -18.94 0.68
N PHE A 97 1.39 -17.97 0.88
CA PHE A 97 2.83 -18.21 0.87
C PHE A 97 3.30 -19.05 2.06
N ILE A 98 2.74 -18.82 3.25
CA ILE A 98 3.00 -19.64 4.45
C ILE A 98 2.59 -21.10 4.19
N ASN A 99 1.41 -21.32 3.60
CA ASN A 99 0.92 -22.67 3.29
C ASN A 99 1.77 -23.40 2.24
N HIS A 100 2.49 -22.66 1.38
CA HIS A 100 3.44 -23.23 0.42
C HIS A 100 4.86 -23.39 1.01
N GLY A 101 5.07 -23.02 2.27
CA GLY A 101 6.35 -23.17 2.96
C GLY A 101 7.40 -22.13 2.56
N PHE A 102 7.01 -21.00 1.95
CA PHE A 102 7.97 -19.96 1.55
C PHE A 102 8.49 -19.13 2.74
N PHE A 103 7.66 -18.92 3.76
CA PHE A 103 8.06 -18.29 5.02
C PHE A 103 7.18 -18.79 6.16
N HIS A 104 7.66 -18.62 7.39
CA HIS A 104 6.95 -19.08 8.59
C HIS A 104 6.64 -17.89 9.49
N LEU A 105 5.35 -17.72 9.76
CA LEU A 105 4.83 -16.72 10.68
C LEU A 105 3.70 -17.38 11.47
N GLU A 106 3.66 -17.16 12.78
CA GLU A 106 2.46 -17.53 13.52
C GLU A 106 1.29 -16.62 13.13
N ALA A 107 0.06 -17.10 13.28
CA ALA A 107 -1.14 -16.34 12.91
C ALA A 107 -1.20 -14.97 13.59
N HIS A 108 -0.73 -14.87 14.84
CA HIS A 108 -0.71 -13.63 15.59
C HIS A 108 0.32 -12.62 15.03
N GLU A 109 1.49 -13.10 14.60
CA GLU A 109 2.55 -12.29 13.98
C GLU A 109 2.13 -11.79 12.61
N LEU A 110 1.49 -12.66 11.82
CA LEU A 110 0.90 -12.33 10.52
C LEU A 110 -0.10 -11.18 10.66
N ILE A 111 -1.12 -11.35 11.51
CA ILE A 111 -2.18 -10.34 11.67
C ILE A 111 -1.59 -9.03 12.20
N ARG A 112 -0.75 -9.10 13.24
CA ARG A 112 -0.13 -7.92 13.83
C ARG A 112 0.75 -7.17 12.83
N GLY A 113 1.60 -7.89 12.10
CA GLY A 113 2.50 -7.29 11.13
C GLY A 113 1.74 -6.68 9.94
N CYS A 114 0.74 -7.37 9.40
CA CYS A 114 -0.14 -6.83 8.36
C CYS A 114 -0.83 -5.55 8.83
N ALA A 115 -1.34 -5.52 10.07
CA ALA A 115 -2.02 -4.36 10.63
C ALA A 115 -1.07 -3.16 10.79
N ILE A 116 0.13 -3.38 11.36
CA ILE A 116 1.12 -2.32 11.54
C ILE A 116 1.57 -1.77 10.19
N CYS A 117 1.95 -2.63 9.26
CA CYS A 117 2.43 -2.22 7.94
C CYS A 117 1.34 -1.48 7.14
N SER A 118 0.09 -1.95 7.19
CA SER A 118 -1.04 -1.27 6.54
C SER A 118 -1.32 0.10 7.16
N ALA A 119 -1.17 0.24 8.48
CA ALA A 119 -1.30 1.52 9.16
C ALA A 119 -0.17 2.48 8.77
N VAL A 120 1.07 1.99 8.67
CA VAL A 120 2.21 2.79 8.19
C VAL A 120 1.97 3.26 6.75
N GLY A 121 1.56 2.35 5.86
CA GLY A 121 1.23 2.69 4.47
C GLY A 121 0.16 3.77 4.37
N MET A 122 -0.95 3.61 5.11
CA MET A 122 -2.01 4.61 5.19
C MET A 122 -1.50 5.96 5.72
N LEU A 123 -0.66 5.98 6.75
CA LEU A 123 -0.13 7.22 7.33
C LEU A 123 0.74 7.96 6.30
N VAL A 124 1.62 7.25 5.60
CA VAL A 124 2.47 7.83 4.55
C VAL A 124 1.63 8.34 3.38
N GLU A 125 0.65 7.55 2.94
CA GLU A 125 -0.33 7.92 1.91
C GLU A 125 -1.16 9.16 2.28
N SER A 126 -1.39 9.38 3.58
CA SER A 126 -2.13 10.53 4.09
C SER A 126 -1.34 11.85 4.03
N LEU A 127 -0.01 11.79 3.93
CA LEU A 127 0.85 12.97 3.93
C LEU A 127 0.66 13.78 2.63
N PRO A 128 0.93 15.10 2.65
CA PRO A 128 0.82 15.95 1.46
C PRO A 128 2.02 15.77 0.49
N ILE A 129 2.45 14.53 0.24
CA ILE A 129 3.55 14.17 -0.67
C ILE A 129 2.95 13.65 -1.97
N ILE A 130 2.37 14.56 -2.75
CA ILE A 130 1.40 14.24 -3.81
C ILE A 130 2.02 13.54 -5.03
N GLU A 131 3.32 13.69 -5.27
CA GLU A 131 3.96 13.24 -6.52
C GLU A 131 4.66 11.88 -6.39
N TYR A 132 4.78 11.34 -5.18
CA TYR A 132 5.60 10.17 -4.91
C TYR A 132 4.94 9.18 -3.95
N ASP A 133 3.61 9.19 -3.78
CA ASP A 133 2.89 8.23 -2.94
C ASP A 133 3.16 6.78 -3.37
N ASN A 134 3.09 6.51 -4.67
CA ASN A 134 3.44 5.22 -5.28
C ASN A 134 4.90 4.76 -5.03
N LEU A 135 5.79 5.66 -4.60
CA LEU A 135 7.18 5.36 -4.22
C LEU A 135 7.37 5.30 -2.70
N THR A 136 6.81 6.26 -1.98
CA THR A 136 6.99 6.42 -0.54
C THR A 136 6.22 5.38 0.25
N VAL A 137 5.00 5.02 -0.17
CA VAL A 137 4.16 4.01 0.50
C VAL A 137 4.82 2.63 0.47
N PRO A 138 5.22 2.07 -0.70
CA PRO A 138 5.84 0.75 -0.74
C PRO A 138 7.16 0.69 0.00
N VAL A 139 7.97 1.77 -0.08
CA VAL A 139 9.24 1.85 0.63
C VAL A 139 9.03 1.88 2.15
N ALA A 140 8.10 2.70 2.64
CA ALA A 140 7.79 2.76 4.06
C ALA A 140 7.24 1.41 4.58
N VAL A 141 6.38 0.78 3.80
CA VAL A 141 5.84 -0.54 4.11
C VAL A 141 6.94 -1.59 4.10
N ALA A 142 7.87 -1.56 3.14
CA ALA A 142 9.00 -2.46 3.10
C ALA A 142 9.87 -2.36 4.35
N ILE A 143 10.23 -1.12 4.76
CA ILE A 143 11.02 -0.86 5.97
C ILE A 143 10.27 -1.36 7.22
N SER A 144 8.99 -1.02 7.35
CA SER A 144 8.19 -1.45 8.51
C SER A 144 8.01 -2.98 8.56
N SER A 145 7.79 -3.63 7.41
CA SER A 145 7.68 -5.08 7.32
C SER A 145 9.00 -5.75 7.66
N GLN A 146 10.13 -5.20 7.22
CA GLN A 146 11.45 -5.72 7.57
C GLN A 146 11.69 -5.63 9.09
N GLN A 147 11.22 -4.59 9.77
CA GLN A 147 11.36 -4.45 11.22
C GLN A 147 10.42 -5.36 12.02
N VAL A 148 9.18 -5.51 11.55
CA VAL A 148 8.13 -6.23 12.30
C VAL A 148 8.14 -7.73 12.01
N MET A 149 8.63 -8.12 10.83
CA MET A 149 8.61 -9.51 10.35
C MET A 149 10.02 -10.01 9.97
N SER A 150 11.09 -9.41 10.51
CA SER A 150 12.48 -9.85 10.28
C SER A 150 12.70 -11.33 10.63
N HIS A 151 11.96 -11.84 11.60
CA HIS A 151 12.08 -13.21 12.09
C HIS A 151 11.37 -14.24 11.21
N ALA A 152 10.57 -13.79 10.22
CA ALA A 152 9.80 -14.65 9.32
C ALA A 152 10.64 -15.32 8.22
N VAL A 153 11.89 -14.84 8.03
CA VAL A 153 12.82 -15.38 7.04
C VAL A 153 13.48 -16.63 7.62
N PHE A 154 13.38 -17.75 6.90
CA PHE A 154 14.03 -19.00 7.28
C PHE A 154 15.42 -19.14 6.66
N ASN A 155 16.29 -19.87 7.39
CA ASN A 155 17.55 -20.48 6.93
C ASN A 155 17.33 -21.45 5.76
#